data_AF-A0A3D4NEK4-F1
#
_entry.id   AF-A0A3D4NEK4-F1
#
_cell.length_a   1.000
_cell.length_b   1.000
_cell.length_c   1.000
_cell.angle_alpha   90.00
_cell.angle_beta   90.00
_cell.angle_gamma   90.00
#
_symmetry.space_group_name_H-M   'P 1'
#
loop_
_entity.id
_entity.type
_entity.pdbx_description
1 polymer ?
#
loop_
_entity_poly.entity_id
_entity_poly.type
_entity_poly.pdbx_seq_one_letter_code
_entity_poly.pdbx_strand_id
1 'polypeptide(L)'
;MKRSRLLKFRIMLIVLVGIAACAPTTIETQPASVAVTEEVATVIVETQTIMPSGETTATETPVSETQVTETPAADVEALILEKLQNHHSIARVYAVSKTREEWNITLDRMIGYGAKISEEEKQIIIDYLLSR
;
A
#
# COMPACT_ATOMS: atom_id res chain seq x y z
N MET A 1 10.94 -29.92 20.53
CA MET A 1 11.89 -28.80 20.28
C MET A 1 13.18 -29.19 19.56
N LYS A 2 13.85 -30.32 19.87
CA LYS A 2 15.11 -30.72 19.23
C LYS A 2 14.98 -30.99 17.71
N ARG A 3 13.91 -31.66 17.25
CA ARG A 3 13.68 -31.96 15.81
C ARG A 3 13.52 -30.72 14.94
N SER A 4 12.85 -29.67 15.44
CA SER A 4 12.70 -28.38 14.74
C SER A 4 14.01 -27.59 14.70
N ARG A 5 14.83 -27.65 15.77
CA ARG A 5 16.18 -27.05 15.77
C ARG A 5 17.12 -27.76 14.78
N LEU A 6 17.06 -29.09 14.69
CA LEU A 6 17.80 -29.88 13.71
C LEU A 6 17.36 -29.62 12.27
N LEU A 7 16.06 -29.44 12.03
CA LEU A 7 15.53 -29.13 10.69
C LEU A 7 15.97 -27.74 10.21
N LYS A 8 15.92 -26.73 11.09
CA LYS A 8 16.41 -25.37 10.80
C LYS A 8 17.93 -25.35 10.53
N PHE A 9 18.71 -26.16 11.26
CA PHE A 9 20.16 -26.27 11.04
C PHE A 9 20.49 -26.92 9.69
N ARG A 10 19.73 -27.93 9.26
CA ARG A 10 19.91 -28.56 7.93
C ARG A 10 19.53 -27.62 6.79
N ILE A 11 18.44 -26.86 6.93
CA ILE A 11 18.03 -25.87 5.93
C ILE A 11 19.08 -24.74 5.82
N MET A 12 19.60 -24.26 6.95
CA MET A 12 20.66 -23.24 6.96
C MET A 12 21.96 -23.74 6.32
N LEU A 13 22.33 -25.01 6.52
CA LEU A 13 23.55 -25.60 5.96
C LEU A 13 23.44 -25.83 4.44
N ILE A 14 22.24 -26.15 3.94
CA ILE A 14 21.98 -26.29 2.50
C ILE A 14 22.06 -24.94 1.77
N VAL A 15 21.61 -23.85 2.41
CA VAL A 15 21.69 -22.49 1.83
C VAL A 15 23.13 -21.97 1.76
N LEU A 16 24.00 -22.37 2.71
CA LEU A 16 25.38 -21.88 2.79
C LEU A 16 26.32 -22.53 1.76
N VAL A 17 25.94 -23.68 1.18
CA VAL A 17 26.77 -24.42 0.20
C VAL A 17 26.46 -24.01 -1.27
N GLY A 18 25.46 -23.16 -1.51
CA GLY A 18 24.93 -22.87 -2.85
C GLY A 18 25.60 -21.77 -3.69
N ILE A 19 26.68 -21.13 -3.25
CA ILE A 19 27.29 -19.96 -3.96
C ILE A 19 28.63 -20.34 -4.62
N ALA A 20 28.64 -21.39 -5.43
CA ALA A 20 29.82 -21.74 -6.24
C ALA A 20 29.41 -22.37 -7.59
N ALA A 21 28.89 -21.53 -8.50
CA ALA A 21 28.92 -21.80 -9.95
C ALA A 21 28.80 -20.48 -10.74
N CYS A 22 29.92 -20.06 -11.33
CA CYS A 22 30.21 -19.33 -12.58
C CYS A 22 29.05 -18.69 -13.38
N ALA A 23 29.16 -17.61 -14.14
CA ALA A 23 30.14 -16.57 -14.51
C ALA A 23 29.36 -15.61 -15.47
N PRO A 24 29.76 -14.35 -15.72
CA PRO A 24 29.04 -13.48 -16.64
C PRO A 24 29.40 -13.82 -18.10
N THR A 25 28.42 -14.34 -18.85
CA THR A 25 28.52 -14.39 -20.32
C THR A 25 28.25 -13.00 -20.86
N THR A 26 29.31 -12.32 -21.26
CA THR A 26 29.32 -11.22 -22.21
C THR A 26 28.58 -11.63 -23.49
N ILE A 27 27.51 -10.91 -23.87
CA ILE A 27 27.06 -10.86 -25.26
C ILE A 27 27.10 -9.41 -25.74
N GLU A 28 27.79 -9.30 -26.85
CA GLU A 28 28.23 -8.16 -27.61
C GLU A 28 27.09 -7.52 -28.41
N THR A 29 27.17 -6.20 -28.50
CA THR A 29 26.38 -5.29 -29.34
C THR A 29 26.35 -5.70 -30.82
N GLN A 30 25.19 -5.63 -31.46
CA GLN A 30 25.11 -5.20 -32.88
C GLN A 30 23.78 -4.48 -33.18
N PRO A 31 23.78 -3.39 -33.98
CA PRO A 31 22.65 -2.49 -34.13
C PRO A 31 21.77 -2.77 -35.36
N ALA A 32 20.54 -2.22 -35.29
CA ALA A 32 19.71 -1.65 -36.36
C ALA A 32 19.42 -2.44 -37.65
N SER A 33 18.13 -2.72 -37.89
CA SER A 33 17.47 -2.69 -39.21
C SER A 33 15.95 -2.76 -38.99
N VAL A 34 15.21 -1.64 -39.00
CA VAL A 34 14.51 -0.99 -40.13
C VAL A 34 13.29 -1.75 -40.65
N ALA A 35 12.16 -1.03 -40.59
CA ALA A 35 10.91 -1.13 -41.35
C ALA A 35 10.02 -2.37 -41.14
N VAL A 36 8.76 -2.14 -40.74
CA VAL A 36 7.63 -2.20 -41.69
C VAL A 36 6.50 -1.26 -41.23
N THR A 37 5.96 -0.62 -42.25
CA THR A 37 4.98 0.45 -42.42
C THR A 37 3.51 -0.02 -42.25
N GLU A 38 2.66 0.94 -41.88
CA GLU A 38 1.20 1.12 -42.10
C GLU A 38 0.20 -0.06 -42.05
N GLU A 39 -0.86 0.12 -41.23
CA GLU A 39 -2.28 0.04 -41.62
C GLU A 39 -3.12 0.69 -40.48
N VAL A 40 -3.48 1.97 -40.54
CA VAL A 40 -4.68 2.59 -41.15
C VAL A 40 -6.03 1.96 -40.74
N ALA A 41 -6.84 2.83 -40.11
CA ALA A 41 -8.31 2.88 -40.07
C ALA A 41 -9.10 1.87 -39.23
N THR A 42 -9.72 2.36 -38.16
CA THR A 42 -11.18 2.66 -38.07
C THR A 42 -11.48 3.12 -36.63
N VAL A 43 -11.74 4.41 -36.39
CA VAL A 43 -13.09 5.02 -36.34
C VAL A 43 -14.08 4.16 -35.55
N ILE A 44 -14.37 4.51 -34.29
CA ILE A 44 -15.73 4.87 -33.87
C ILE A 44 -15.66 5.88 -32.70
N VAL A 45 -16.20 7.06 -32.96
CA VAL A 45 -16.55 8.11 -32.01
C VAL A 45 -17.84 7.68 -31.31
N GLU A 46 -17.89 7.71 -29.98
CA GLU A 46 -19.14 8.05 -29.29
C GLU A 46 -18.83 8.91 -28.05
N THR A 47 -18.95 10.20 -28.33
CA THR A 47 -18.91 11.33 -27.42
C THR A 47 -20.32 11.57 -26.89
N GLN A 48 -20.43 11.75 -25.57
CA GLN A 48 -21.52 12.43 -24.85
C GLN A 48 -22.89 11.69 -24.84
N THR A 49 -23.45 11.42 -23.67
CA THR A 49 -24.07 12.50 -22.89
C THR A 49 -23.98 12.21 -21.41
N ILE A 50 -23.17 13.02 -20.75
CA ILE A 50 -23.18 13.27 -19.32
C ILE A 50 -24.44 14.09 -19.07
N MET A 51 -25.38 13.56 -18.29
CA MET A 51 -26.41 14.39 -17.66
C MET A 51 -25.88 14.84 -16.30
N PRO A 52 -25.49 16.11 -16.11
CA PRO A 52 -25.42 16.70 -14.79
C PRO A 52 -26.85 17.13 -14.43
N SER A 53 -27.64 16.23 -13.86
CA SER A 53 -28.83 16.66 -13.13
C SER A 53 -28.38 17.08 -11.75
N GLY A 54 -27.94 18.34 -11.66
CA GLY A 54 -27.79 19.04 -10.41
C GLY A 54 -29.17 19.19 -9.78
N GLU A 55 -29.48 18.32 -8.83
CA GLU A 55 -30.46 18.61 -7.80
C GLU A 55 -29.70 19.15 -6.59
N THR A 56 -29.49 20.46 -6.62
CA THR A 56 -29.18 21.28 -5.46
C THR A 56 -30.36 21.19 -4.51
N THR A 57 -30.33 20.24 -3.57
CA THR A 57 -31.04 20.41 -2.31
C THR A 57 -30.04 21.04 -1.33
N ALA A 58 -30.10 22.37 -1.26
CA ALA A 58 -29.49 23.12 -0.18
C ALA A 58 -30.24 22.75 1.10
N THR A 59 -29.71 21.76 1.83
CA THR A 59 -29.97 21.62 3.26
C THR A 59 -28.88 22.41 3.97
N GLU A 60 -29.22 23.66 4.29
CA GLU A 60 -28.49 24.47 5.26
C GLU A 60 -28.71 23.88 6.66
N THR A 61 -27.72 23.17 7.19
CA THR A 61 -27.60 22.89 8.62
C THR A 61 -26.11 22.73 8.95
N PRO A 62 -25.69 23.18 10.14
CA PRO A 62 -24.66 24.20 10.31
C PRO A 62 -23.23 23.70 10.18
N VAL A 63 -22.36 24.65 9.81
CA VAL A 63 -20.94 24.67 10.14
C VAL A 63 -20.81 24.39 11.65
N SER A 64 -20.55 23.12 11.99
CA SER A 64 -20.12 22.74 13.33
C SER A 64 -18.62 22.95 13.40
N GLU A 65 -18.24 24.21 13.56
CA GLU A 65 -16.94 24.61 14.05
C GLU A 65 -16.81 24.02 15.47
N THR A 66 -16.12 22.90 15.61
CA THR A 66 -15.88 22.28 16.92
C THR A 66 -14.51 21.62 16.94
N GLN A 67 -13.61 22.41 17.50
CA GLN A 67 -12.56 22.02 18.45
C GLN A 67 -11.47 21.07 17.95
N VAL A 68 -10.24 21.55 18.08
CA VAL A 68 -9.04 20.74 18.25
C VAL A 68 -9.18 19.98 19.57
N THR A 69 -10.07 19.00 19.62
CA THR A 69 -10.16 18.02 20.70
C THR A 69 -9.18 16.91 20.35
N GLU A 70 -8.24 16.67 21.24
CA GLU A 70 -7.40 15.47 21.21
C GLU A 70 -8.32 14.25 21.03
N THR A 71 -8.26 13.62 19.84
CA THR A 71 -9.06 12.44 19.55
C THR A 71 -8.72 11.36 20.58
N PRO A 72 -9.71 10.86 21.36
CA PRO A 72 -9.48 9.81 22.34
C PRO A 72 -8.74 8.62 21.73
N ALA A 73 -7.80 8.04 22.48
CA ALA A 73 -7.02 6.88 22.04
C ALA A 73 -7.88 5.69 21.59
N ALA A 74 -9.06 5.51 22.19
CA ALA A 74 -10.02 4.48 21.81
C ALA A 74 -10.64 4.73 20.42
N ASP A 75 -10.86 5.98 20.05
CA ASP A 75 -11.44 6.36 18.77
C ASP A 75 -10.43 6.12 17.64
N VAL A 76 -9.14 6.35 17.89
CA VAL A 76 -8.07 6.01 16.92
C VAL A 76 -7.88 4.50 16.80
N GLU A 77 -8.02 3.73 17.88
CA GLU A 77 -7.98 2.26 17.80
C GLU A 77 -9.15 1.71 16.97
N ALA A 78 -10.35 2.26 17.15
CA ALA A 78 -11.52 1.91 16.35
C ALA A 78 -11.32 2.27 14.86
N LEU A 79 -10.75 3.44 14.57
CA LEU A 79 -10.35 3.83 13.22
C LEU A 79 -9.41 2.79 12.62
N ILE A 80 -8.34 2.41 13.32
CA ILE A 80 -7.39 1.41 12.84
C ILE A 80 -8.12 0.10 12.53
N LEU A 81 -8.94 -0.41 13.45
CA LEU A 81 -9.72 -1.64 13.28
C LEU A 81 -10.61 -1.60 12.03
N GLU A 82 -11.27 -0.46 11.77
CA GLU A 82 -12.07 -0.25 10.57
C GLU A 82 -11.19 -0.36 9.31
N LYS A 83 -10.05 0.34 9.27
CA LYS A 83 -9.15 0.37 8.09
C LYS A 83 -8.52 -0.99 7.79
N LEU A 84 -8.34 -1.84 8.79
CA LEU A 84 -7.83 -3.21 8.62
C LEU A 84 -8.75 -4.06 7.73
N GLN A 85 -10.06 -3.79 7.71
CA GLN A 85 -11.08 -4.54 6.96
C GLN A 85 -10.92 -6.07 7.06
N ASN A 86 -10.50 -6.57 8.23
CA ASN A 86 -10.20 -7.99 8.50
C ASN A 86 -9.10 -8.63 7.64
N HIS A 87 -8.32 -7.87 6.86
CA HIS A 87 -7.20 -8.42 6.09
C HIS A 87 -6.02 -8.84 6.97
N HIS A 88 -5.87 -8.21 8.13
CA HIS A 88 -4.82 -8.50 9.10
C HIS A 88 -5.32 -8.22 10.52
N SER A 89 -4.74 -8.90 11.50
CA SER A 89 -5.06 -8.65 12.90
C SER A 89 -4.35 -7.39 13.40
N ILE A 90 -5.01 -6.67 14.30
CA ILE A 90 -4.42 -5.50 14.96
C ILE A 90 -3.16 -5.85 15.76
N ALA A 91 -3.09 -7.08 16.29
CA ALA A 91 -1.90 -7.59 16.97
C ALA A 91 -0.65 -7.56 16.08
N ARG A 92 -0.79 -7.74 14.75
CA ARG A 92 0.35 -7.63 13.83
C ARG A 92 0.86 -6.20 13.71
N VAL A 93 -0.04 -5.21 13.80
CA VAL A 93 0.31 -3.79 13.77
C VAL A 93 1.07 -3.41 15.04
N TYR A 94 0.61 -3.89 16.20
CA TYR A 94 1.24 -3.57 17.49
C TYR A 94 2.51 -4.38 17.78
N ALA A 95 2.75 -5.47 17.06
CA ALA A 95 3.97 -6.27 17.22
C ALA A 95 5.22 -5.64 16.58
N VAL A 96 5.07 -4.51 15.87
CA VAL A 96 6.18 -3.85 15.17
C VAL A 96 6.40 -2.44 15.71
N SER A 97 7.65 -2.11 16.01
CA SER A 97 8.09 -0.74 16.27
C SER A 97 8.70 -0.18 15.00
N LYS A 98 8.25 1.01 14.60
CA LYS A 98 8.66 1.70 13.37
C LYS A 98 8.80 3.19 13.66
N THR A 99 9.70 3.83 12.92
CA THR A 99 9.78 5.30 12.83
C THR A 99 8.57 5.87 12.09
N ARG A 100 8.38 7.20 12.19
CA ARG A 100 7.33 7.92 11.44
C ARG A 100 7.44 7.66 9.94
N GLU A 101 8.66 7.72 9.41
CA GLU A 101 8.96 7.54 7.99
C GLU A 101 8.62 6.11 7.54
N GLU A 102 8.99 5.11 8.35
CA GLU A 102 8.67 3.70 8.07
C GLU A 102 7.17 3.41 8.16
N TRP A 103 6.44 4.08 9.04
CA TRP A 103 4.99 3.98 9.09
C TRP A 103 4.33 4.62 7.87
N ASN A 104 4.78 5.81 7.44
CA ASN A 104 4.32 6.44 6.20
C ASN A 104 4.47 5.49 5.02
N ILE A 105 5.66 4.93 4.81
CA ILE A 105 5.93 3.96 3.73
C ILE A 105 5.01 2.72 3.85
N THR A 106 4.78 2.25 5.07
CA THR A 106 3.93 1.08 5.30
C THR A 106 2.47 1.37 4.94
N LEU A 107 1.93 2.49 5.38
CA LEU A 107 0.55 2.89 5.12
C LEU A 107 0.34 3.28 3.66
N ASP A 108 1.27 3.98 3.02
CA ASP A 108 1.24 4.28 1.59
C ASP A 108 1.18 2.99 0.76
N ARG A 109 1.94 1.98 1.15
CA ARG A 109 1.87 0.66 0.51
C ARG A 109 0.51 -0.02 0.73
N MET A 110 -0.10 0.11 1.91
CA MET A 110 -1.44 -0.43 2.16
C MET A 110 -2.51 0.30 1.34
N ILE A 111 -2.40 1.63 1.21
CA ILE A 111 -3.24 2.43 0.32
C ILE A 111 -3.09 1.96 -1.13
N GLY A 112 -1.85 1.71 -1.58
CA GLY A 112 -1.57 1.12 -2.89
C GLY A 112 -2.18 -0.29 -3.08
N TYR A 113 -2.41 -1.04 -2.00
CA TYR A 113 -3.13 -2.31 -2.02
C TYR A 113 -4.66 -2.17 -1.89
N GLY A 114 -5.18 -0.94 -1.78
CA GLY A 114 -6.61 -0.65 -1.71
C GLY A 114 -7.14 -0.33 -0.31
N ALA A 115 -6.28 -0.12 0.68
CA ALA A 115 -6.72 0.40 1.98
C ALA A 115 -7.26 1.83 1.81
N LYS A 116 -8.47 2.07 2.33
CA LYS A 116 -9.17 3.36 2.23
C LYS A 116 -8.79 4.27 3.40
N ILE A 117 -7.57 4.77 3.38
CA ILE A 117 -7.01 5.65 4.42
C ILE A 117 -6.77 7.02 3.78
N SER A 118 -7.38 8.08 4.31
CA SER A 118 -7.10 9.45 3.88
C SER A 118 -5.72 9.93 4.37
N GLU A 119 -5.21 11.03 3.84
CA GLU A 119 -3.93 11.58 4.30
C GLU A 119 -4.00 12.02 5.76
N GLU A 120 -5.13 12.63 6.17
CA GLU A 120 -5.37 13.06 7.55
C GLU A 120 -5.47 11.86 8.49
N GLU A 121 -6.24 10.84 8.13
CA GLU A 121 -6.34 9.59 8.89
C GLU A 121 -4.97 8.92 9.01
N LYS A 122 -4.17 8.94 7.95
CA LYS A 122 -2.82 8.39 7.94
C LYS A 122 -1.96 9.07 9.01
N GLN A 123 -1.96 10.40 9.08
CA GLN A 123 -1.20 11.13 10.10
C GLN A 123 -1.69 10.82 11.51
N ILE A 124 -3.01 10.78 11.74
CA ILE A 124 -3.60 10.42 13.05
C ILE A 124 -3.18 9.01 13.49
N ILE A 125 -3.25 8.04 12.59
CA ILE A 125 -2.84 6.66 12.87
C ILE A 125 -1.34 6.59 13.20
N ILE A 126 -0.49 7.31 12.47
CA ILE A 126 0.95 7.34 12.73
C ILE A 126 1.26 7.93 14.10
N ASP A 127 0.67 9.07 14.42
CA ASP A 127 0.88 9.75 15.70
C ASP A 127 0.50 8.85 16.87
N TYR A 128 -0.64 8.17 16.72
CA TYR A 128 -1.09 7.17 17.67
C TYR A 128 -0.10 6.01 17.83
N LEU A 129 0.36 5.41 16.73
CA LEU A 129 1.28 4.27 16.75
C LEU A 129 2.67 4.63 17.32
N LEU A 130 3.09 5.89 17.25
CA LEU A 130 4.33 6.39 17.85
C LEU A 130 4.19 6.70 19.34
N SER A 131 2.97 6.98 19.81
CA SER A 131 2.68 7.27 21.22
C SER A 131 2.48 6.03 22.10
N ARG A 132 2.42 4.85 21.47
CA ARG A 132 2.09 3.57 22.10
C ARG A 132 3.34 2.81 22.54
#